data_AF-A0A3D2HW19-F1
#
_entry.id   AF-A0A3D2HW19-F1
#
_cell.length_a   1.000
_cell.length_b   1.000
_cell.length_c   1.000
_cell.angle_alpha   90.00
_cell.angle_beta   90.00
_cell.angle_gamma   90.00
#
_symmetry.space_group_name_H-M   'P 1'
#
loop_
_entity.id
_entity.type
_entity.pdbx_description
1 polymer ?
#
loop_
_entity_poly.entity_id
_entity_poly.type
_entity_poly.pdbx_seq_one_letter_code
_entity_poly.pdbx_strand_id
1 'polypeptide(L)'
;MNPKDRIDELTRVLTQANYEYYVLDNPTMLDFEYDAALRELEELEKAHPELARPDSPTRRVGGQAVNTFAQVIHPVPLMSLQDVFSMEELNDFLVHTRNAVANPEFSVEPKIDGLSVALEYENGLFVRGATRGDGTVGEDVTENLRT
;
A
#
# COMPACT_ATOMS: atom_id res chain seq x y z
N MET A 1 -14.01 -30.58 2.90
CA MET A 1 -13.84 -29.44 1.99
C MET A 1 -12.54 -29.65 1.22
N ASN A 2 -12.46 -29.33 -0.07
CA ASN A 2 -11.21 -29.40 -0.82
C ASN A 2 -10.22 -28.38 -0.23
N PRO A 3 -8.92 -28.70 -0.01
CA PRO A 3 -7.94 -27.74 0.49
C PRO A 3 -7.92 -26.41 -0.26
N LYS A 4 -8.07 -26.45 -1.60
CA LYS A 4 -8.17 -25.24 -2.43
C LYS A 4 -9.35 -24.34 -2.03
N ASP A 5 -10.54 -24.91 -1.90
CA ASP A 5 -11.74 -24.14 -1.58
C ASP A 5 -11.63 -23.50 -0.19
N ARG A 6 -10.98 -24.20 0.76
CA ARG A 6 -10.76 -23.67 2.10
C ARG A 6 -9.72 -22.56 2.12
N ILE A 7 -8.62 -22.70 1.37
CA ILE A 7 -7.63 -21.64 1.17
C ILE A 7 -8.30 -20.39 0.58
N ASP A 8 -9.08 -20.55 -0.50
CA ASP A 8 -9.78 -19.44 -1.15
C ASP A 8 -10.76 -18.74 -0.20
N GLU A 9 -11.48 -19.51 0.62
CA GLU A 9 -12.39 -18.97 1.64
C GLU A 9 -11.64 -18.18 2.71
N LEU A 10 -10.61 -18.78 3.32
CA LEU A 10 -9.82 -18.15 4.38
C LEU A 10 -9.12 -16.88 3.87
N THR A 11 -8.51 -16.94 2.69
CA THR A 11 -7.91 -15.76 2.04
C THR A 11 -8.94 -14.65 1.92
N ARG A 12 -10.14 -14.93 1.37
CA ARG A 12 -11.19 -13.92 1.21
C ARG A 12 -11.62 -13.31 2.55
N VAL A 13 -11.86 -14.15 3.56
CA VAL A 13 -12.32 -13.71 4.89
C VAL A 13 -11.26 -12.84 5.57
N LEU A 14 -10.00 -13.28 5.58
CA LEU A 14 -8.88 -12.55 6.17
C LEU A 14 -8.59 -11.25 5.42
N THR A 15 -8.69 -11.24 4.08
CA THR A 15 -8.55 -10.00 3.29
C THR A 15 -9.64 -8.99 3.65
N GLN A 16 -10.89 -9.43 3.82
CA GLN A 16 -11.98 -8.56 4.23
C GLN A 16 -11.78 -8.01 5.65
N ALA A 17 -11.40 -8.87 6.61
CA ALA A 17 -11.11 -8.44 7.98
C ALA A 17 -9.96 -7.42 8.02
N ASN A 18 -8.90 -7.62 7.22
CA ASN A 18 -7.81 -6.66 7.09
C ASN A 18 -8.27 -5.32 6.52
N TYR A 19 -9.15 -5.33 5.51
CA TYR A 19 -9.69 -4.09 4.94
C TYR A 19 -10.52 -3.32 5.98
N GLU A 20 -11.37 -4.01 6.71
CA GLU A 20 -12.19 -3.42 7.78
C GLU A 20 -11.35 -2.83 8.92
N TYR A 21 -10.30 -3.53 9.32
CA TYR A 21 -9.39 -3.06 10.37
C TYR A 21 -8.52 -1.90 9.90
N TYR A 22 -7.74 -2.08 8.83
CA TYR A 22 -6.69 -1.13 8.44
C TYR A 22 -7.17 0.03 7.56
N VAL A 23 -8.29 -0.13 6.84
CA VAL A 23 -8.77 0.90 5.89
C VAL A 23 -10.04 1.59 6.39
N LEU A 24 -10.97 0.82 6.95
CA LEU A 24 -12.25 1.37 7.41
C LEU A 24 -12.26 1.79 8.89
N ASP A 25 -11.25 1.41 9.67
CA ASP A 25 -11.22 1.59 11.13
C ASP A 25 -12.51 1.07 11.81
N ASN A 26 -13.04 -0.06 11.31
CA ASN A 26 -14.29 -0.65 11.75
C ASN A 26 -14.21 -2.19 11.75
N PRO A 27 -13.40 -2.79 12.64
CA PRO A 27 -13.19 -4.23 12.67
C PRO A 27 -14.46 -4.96 13.09
N THR A 28 -14.88 -5.95 12.28
CA THR A 28 -16.04 -6.80 12.60
C THR A 28 -15.66 -8.19 13.11
N MET A 29 -14.41 -8.62 12.85
CA MET A 29 -13.85 -9.89 13.30
C MET A 29 -13.07 -9.70 14.60
N LEU A 30 -13.23 -10.61 15.55
CA LEU A 30 -12.46 -10.57 16.80
C LEU A 30 -11.02 -11.07 16.58
N ASP A 31 -10.06 -10.50 17.29
CA ASP A 31 -8.63 -10.83 17.14
C ASP A 31 -8.34 -12.34 17.20
N PHE A 32 -8.96 -13.05 18.15
CA PHE A 32 -8.74 -14.49 18.29
C PHE A 32 -9.29 -15.31 17.12
N GLU A 33 -10.34 -14.83 16.45
CA GLU A 33 -10.92 -15.47 15.27
C GLU A 33 -10.02 -15.25 14.06
N TYR A 34 -9.49 -14.02 13.93
CA TYR A 34 -8.51 -13.67 12.91
C TYR A 34 -7.24 -14.52 13.05
N ASP A 35 -6.65 -14.58 14.25
CA ASP A 35 -5.44 -15.35 14.52
C ASP A 35 -5.62 -16.85 14.24
N ALA A 36 -6.78 -17.41 14.59
CA ALA A 36 -7.09 -18.81 14.32
C ALA A 36 -7.22 -19.09 12.82
N ALA A 37 -7.92 -18.22 12.10
CA ALA A 37 -8.09 -18.33 10.64
C ALA A 37 -6.76 -18.14 9.89
N LEU A 38 -5.91 -17.21 10.33
CA LEU A 38 -4.60 -16.97 9.76
C LEU A 38 -3.70 -18.19 9.95
N ARG A 39 -3.66 -18.77 11.16
CA ARG A 39 -2.90 -19.99 11.44
C ARG A 39 -3.37 -21.18 10.61
N GLU A 40 -4.69 -21.36 10.45
CA GLU A 40 -5.24 -22.40 9.59
C GLU A 40 -4.79 -22.24 8.13
N LEU A 41 -4.80 -21.00 7.61
CA LEU A 41 -4.33 -20.70 6.27
C LEU A 41 -2.83 -20.99 6.11
N GLU A 42 -2.00 -20.61 7.08
CA GLU A 42 -0.56 -20.92 7.09
C GLU A 42 -0.30 -22.44 7.04
N GLU A 43 -1.04 -23.22 7.83
CA GLU A 43 -0.91 -24.68 7.85
C GLU A 43 -1.32 -25.31 6.50
N LEU A 44 -2.40 -24.83 5.90
CA LEU A 44 -2.89 -25.30 4.60
C LEU A 44 -1.91 -24.96 3.47
N GLU A 45 -1.40 -23.74 3.42
CA GLU A 45 -0.42 -23.32 2.41
C GLU A 45 0.92 -24.06 2.58
N LYS A 46 1.31 -24.38 3.81
CA LYS A 46 2.50 -25.20 4.08
C LYS A 46 2.32 -26.65 3.64
N ALA A 47 1.12 -27.21 3.82
CA ALA A 47 0.78 -28.56 3.38
C ALA A 47 0.58 -28.65 1.85
N HIS A 48 0.14 -27.55 1.22
CA HIS A 48 -0.13 -27.44 -0.22
C HIS A 48 0.59 -26.22 -0.83
N PRO A 49 1.93 -26.24 -0.95
CA PRO A 49 2.69 -25.09 -1.45
C PRO A 49 2.30 -24.65 -2.86
N GLU A 50 1.78 -25.58 -3.67
CA GLU A 50 1.28 -25.32 -5.02
C GLU A 50 0.00 -24.47 -5.05
N LEU A 51 -0.71 -24.35 -3.93
CA LEU A 51 -1.92 -23.55 -3.79
C LEU A 51 -1.67 -22.19 -3.11
N ALA A 52 -0.48 -21.98 -2.54
CA ALA A 52 -0.13 -20.76 -1.83
C ALA A 52 -0.04 -19.56 -2.78
N ARG A 53 -0.85 -18.53 -2.54
CA ARG A 53 -0.93 -17.36 -3.42
C ARG A 53 0.12 -16.29 -3.07
N PRO A 54 0.68 -15.56 -4.05
CA PRO A 54 1.62 -14.47 -3.78
C PRO A 54 1.05 -13.32 -2.95
N ASP A 55 -0.26 -13.07 -3.07
CA ASP A 55 -1.02 -12.01 -2.37
C ASP A 55 -1.70 -12.50 -1.08
N SER A 56 -1.36 -13.70 -0.61
CA SER A 56 -1.98 -14.30 0.58
C SER A 56 -1.73 -13.47 1.84
N PRO A 57 -2.73 -13.35 2.75
CA PRO A 57 -2.57 -12.68 4.05
C PRO A 57 -1.39 -13.20 4.88
N THR A 58 -1.02 -14.47 4.76
CA THR A 58 0.11 -15.11 5.45
C THR A 58 1.47 -14.55 5.04
N ARG A 59 1.55 -13.90 3.87
CA ARG A 59 2.80 -13.34 3.33
C ARG A 59 3.02 -11.88 3.69
N ARG A 60 2.08 -11.26 4.42
CA ARG A 60 2.24 -9.87 4.88
C ARG A 60 3.18 -9.78 6.06
N VAL A 61 3.19 -10.75 6.97
CA VAL A 61 3.99 -10.66 8.19
C VAL A 61 5.47 -11.02 7.96
N GLY A 62 6.33 -10.00 7.99
CA GLY A 62 7.76 -10.05 8.35
C GLY A 62 8.62 -11.18 7.78
N GLY A 63 9.30 -10.92 6.66
CA GLY A 63 10.44 -11.71 6.19
C GLY A 63 11.76 -11.37 6.91
N GLN A 64 12.87 -12.03 6.54
CA GLN A 64 14.20 -11.62 6.99
C GLN A 64 14.49 -10.18 6.55
N ALA A 65 14.99 -9.35 7.47
CA ALA A 65 15.38 -7.98 7.14
C ALA A 65 16.45 -7.98 6.04
N VAL A 66 16.17 -7.27 4.95
CA VAL A 66 17.10 -7.10 3.84
C VAL A 66 18.13 -6.04 4.24
N ASN A 67 19.42 -6.40 4.22
CA ASN A 67 20.51 -5.51 4.64
C ASN A 67 21.00 -4.56 3.53
N THR A 68 20.43 -4.63 2.33
CA THR A 68 20.79 -3.78 1.18
C THR A 68 19.57 -3.52 0.30
N PHE A 69 19.29 -2.26 0.00
CA PHE A 69 18.23 -1.86 -0.91
C PHE A 69 18.79 -1.65 -2.33
N ALA A 70 18.14 -2.27 -3.32
CA ALA A 70 18.48 -2.05 -4.72
C ALA A 70 17.92 -0.71 -5.19
N GLN A 71 18.62 -0.03 -6.11
CA GLN A 71 18.08 1.17 -6.74
C GLN A 71 16.93 0.83 -7.70
N VAL A 72 15.90 1.66 -7.69
CA VAL A 72 14.74 1.56 -8.59
C VAL A 72 14.62 2.86 -9.36
N ILE A 73 14.60 2.79 -10.69
CA ILE A 73 14.26 3.92 -11.54
C ILE A 73 12.74 3.97 -11.67
N HIS A 74 12.15 5.10 -11.28
CA HIS A 74 10.71 5.30 -11.38
C HIS A 74 10.31 5.47 -12.86
N PRO A 75 9.31 4.72 -13.35
CA PRO A 75 8.84 4.86 -14.74
C PRO A 75 8.21 6.24 -15.00
N VAL A 76 7.63 6.84 -13.96
CA VAL A 76 7.12 8.21 -13.96
C VAL A 76 7.78 8.95 -12.78
N PRO A 77 8.44 10.10 -13.02
CA PRO A 77 9.05 10.87 -11.94
C PRO A 77 8.05 11.34 -10.89
N LEU A 78 8.41 11.22 -9.61
CA LEU A 78 7.63 11.72 -8.47
C LEU A 78 7.92 13.21 -8.27
N MET A 79 6.91 14.03 -8.56
CA MET A 79 7.00 15.48 -8.52
C MET A 79 7.22 16.00 -7.08
N SER A 80 7.92 17.14 -6.98
CA SER A 80 7.94 17.95 -5.76
C SER A 80 6.75 18.91 -5.74
N LEU A 81 6.25 19.21 -4.55
CA LEU A 81 5.31 20.30 -4.33
C LEU A 81 6.08 21.54 -3.88
N GLN A 82 5.63 22.71 -4.33
CA GLN A 82 6.11 23.98 -3.81
C GLN A 82 5.38 24.30 -2.50
N ASP A 83 6.13 24.71 -1.49
CA ASP A 83 5.56 25.15 -0.22
C ASP A 83 5.04 26.60 -0.31
N VAL A 84 4.02 26.88 0.50
CA VAL A 84 3.43 28.19 0.71
C VAL A 84 3.33 28.41 2.21
N PHE A 85 3.82 29.55 2.70
CA PHE A 85 3.93 29.85 4.12
C PHE A 85 3.06 31.04 4.55
N SER A 86 2.35 31.67 3.61
CA SER A 86 1.46 32.80 3.90
C SER A 86 0.18 32.79 3.07
N MET A 87 -0.82 33.53 3.53
CA MET A 87 -2.08 33.72 2.78
C MET A 87 -1.86 34.55 1.50
N GLU A 88 -0.84 35.40 1.45
CA GLU A 88 -0.50 36.19 0.27
C GLU A 88 0.04 35.28 -0.84
N GLU A 89 1.03 34.45 -0.53
CA GLU A 89 1.58 33.44 -1.45
C GLU A 89 0.50 32.46 -1.93
N LEU A 90 -0.43 32.07 -1.06
CA LEU A 90 -1.57 31.23 -1.45
C LEU A 90 -2.49 31.96 -2.44
N ASN A 91 -2.78 33.24 -2.19
CA ASN A 91 -3.61 34.05 -3.10
C ASN A 91 -2.95 34.19 -4.47
N ASP A 92 -1.63 34.36 -4.54
CA ASP A 92 -0.89 34.42 -5.80
C ASP A 92 -1.05 33.12 -6.60
N PHE A 93 -0.91 31.97 -5.94
CA PHE A 93 -1.18 30.66 -6.56
C PHE A 93 -2.62 30.55 -7.07
N LEU A 94 -3.61 31.01 -6.30
CA LEU A 94 -5.02 30.97 -6.70
C LEU A 94 -5.31 31.89 -7.89
N VAL A 95 -4.71 33.07 -7.94
CA VAL A 95 -4.83 34.00 -9.08
C VAL A 95 -4.22 33.37 -10.32
N HIS A 96 -3.01 32.82 -10.22
CA HIS A 96 -2.36 32.15 -11.33
C HIS A 96 -3.22 31.00 -11.89
N THR A 97 -3.78 30.17 -11.00
CA THR A 97 -4.63 29.04 -11.37
C THR A 97 -5.92 29.48 -12.05
N ARG A 98 -6.62 30.50 -11.53
CA ARG A 98 -7.87 31.03 -12.12
C ARG A 98 -7.67 31.68 -13.48
N ASN A 99 -6.47 32.20 -13.76
CA ASN A 99 -6.12 32.71 -15.08
C ASN A 99 -5.88 31.58 -16.09
N ALA A 100 -5.42 30.41 -15.64
CA ALA A 100 -5.18 29.25 -16.48
C ALA A 100 -6.43 28.39 -16.69
N VAL A 101 -7.30 28.30 -15.67
CA VAL A 101 -8.51 27.45 -15.67
C VAL A 101 -9.69 28.26 -15.14
N ALA A 102 -10.78 28.32 -15.91
CA ALA A 102 -12.00 28.98 -15.48
C ALA A 102 -12.72 28.17 -14.39
N ASN A 103 -13.08 28.82 -13.29
CA ASN A 103 -13.78 28.23 -12.13
C ASN A 103 -13.14 26.92 -11.63
N PRO A 104 -11.87 26.95 -11.17
CA PRO A 104 -11.18 25.76 -10.72
C PRO A 104 -11.80 25.23 -9.41
N GLU A 105 -11.99 23.93 -9.35
CA GLU A 105 -12.28 23.19 -8.12
C GLU A 105 -10.97 22.62 -7.56
N PHE A 106 -10.83 22.59 -6.24
CA PHE A 106 -9.62 22.13 -5.56
C PHE A 106 -9.94 20.92 -4.68
N SER A 107 -9.13 19.86 -4.80
CA SER A 107 -9.02 18.83 -3.77
C SER A 107 -8.09 19.36 -2.67
N VAL A 108 -8.53 19.32 -1.42
CA VAL A 108 -7.74 19.77 -0.27
C VAL A 108 -7.52 18.58 0.64
N GLU A 109 -6.25 18.25 0.85
CA GLU A 109 -5.83 17.05 1.57
C GLU A 109 -4.82 17.41 2.66
N PRO A 110 -4.85 16.77 3.84
CA PRO A 110 -3.80 16.92 4.84
C PRO A 110 -2.44 16.49 4.28
N LYS A 111 -1.41 17.32 4.47
CA LYS A 111 -0.03 16.93 4.14
C LYS A 111 0.49 15.96 5.21
N ILE A 112 0.48 14.67 4.89
CA ILE A 112 1.00 13.62 5.77
C ILE A 112 2.52 13.78 5.90
N ASP A 113 3.01 13.91 7.13
CA ASP A 113 4.44 13.99 7.43
C ASP A 113 5.01 12.57 7.61
N GLY A 114 5.33 11.95 6.49
CA GLY A 114 5.85 10.58 6.43
C GLY A 114 6.87 10.40 5.29
N LEU A 115 7.16 9.14 4.95
CA LEU A 115 8.03 8.82 3.82
C LEU A 115 7.19 8.65 2.55
N SER A 116 7.50 9.41 1.51
CA SER A 116 6.90 9.23 0.20
C SER A 116 7.41 7.94 -0.46
N VAL A 117 6.47 7.13 -0.95
CA VAL A 117 6.73 5.86 -1.65
C VAL A 117 5.94 5.77 -2.95
N ALA A 118 6.45 5.01 -3.90
CA ALA A 118 5.76 4.61 -5.13
C ALA A 118 5.36 3.14 -5.01
N LEU A 119 4.12 2.82 -5.36
CA LEU A 119 3.59 1.45 -5.35
C LEU A 119 3.21 1.03 -6.78
N GLU A 120 3.82 -0.03 -7.28
CA GLU A 120 3.57 -0.60 -8.59
C GLU A 120 2.66 -1.82 -8.46
N TYR A 121 1.57 -1.82 -9.24
CA TYR A 121 0.61 -2.90 -9.29
C TYR A 121 0.46 -3.41 -10.73
N GLU A 122 0.52 -4.72 -10.91
CA GLU A 122 0.26 -5.38 -12.19
C GLU A 122 -0.94 -6.33 -12.03
N ASN A 123 -1.96 -6.16 -12.86
CA ASN A 123 -3.19 -6.96 -12.80
C ASN A 123 -3.84 -7.00 -11.39
N GLY A 124 -3.72 -5.89 -10.64
CA GLY A 124 -4.23 -5.78 -9.27
C GLY A 124 -3.34 -6.37 -8.18
N LEU A 125 -2.16 -6.92 -8.53
CA LEU A 125 -1.20 -7.47 -7.58
C LEU A 125 -0.08 -6.48 -7.31
N PHE A 126 0.26 -6.28 -6.04
CA PHE A 126 1.39 -5.44 -5.64
C PHE A 126 2.72 -6.13 -5.99
N VAL A 127 3.46 -5.56 -6.94
CA VAL A 127 4.70 -6.16 -7.46
C VAL A 127 5.96 -5.47 -6.98
N ARG A 128 5.92 -4.16 -6.72
CA ARG A 128 7.09 -3.40 -6.25
C ARG A 128 6.70 -2.15 -5.47
N GLY A 129 7.40 -1.90 -4.38
CA GLY A 129 7.35 -0.63 -3.65
C GLY A 129 8.73 0.01 -3.56
N ALA A 130 8.83 1.30 -3.83
CA ALA A 130 10.10 2.01 -3.80
C ALA A 130 9.99 3.35 -3.04
N THR A 131 11.06 3.77 -2.38
CA THR A 131 11.13 5.11 -1.80
C THR A 131 11.10 6.17 -2.90
N ARG A 132 10.71 7.40 -2.57
CA ARG A 132 10.78 8.51 -3.53
C ARG A 132 12.21 8.79 -4.00
N GLY A 133 13.18 8.74 -3.07
CA GLY A 133 14.56 9.18 -3.32
C GLY A 133 14.61 10.61 -3.86
N ASP A 134 15.26 10.82 -5.02
CA ASP A 134 15.34 12.13 -5.69
C ASP A 134 14.13 12.46 -6.59
N GLY A 135 13.15 11.55 -6.64
CA GLY A 135 11.97 11.64 -7.50
C GLY A 135 12.12 10.88 -8.83
N THR A 136 13.34 10.54 -9.26
CA THR A 136 13.61 9.70 -10.44
C THR A 136 14.17 8.34 -10.06
N VAL A 137 15.01 8.29 -9.04
CA VAL A 137 15.61 7.06 -8.49
C VAL A 137 15.28 6.95 -7.02
N GLY A 138 14.74 5.80 -6.64
CA GLY A 138 14.46 5.40 -5.26
C GLY A 138 15.18 4.12 -4.87
N GLU A 139 14.79 3.58 -3.73
CA GLU A 139 15.27 2.31 -3.18
C GLU A 139 14.12 1.31 -3.10
N ASP A 140 14.35 0.06 -3.52
CA ASP A 140 13.37 -1.02 -3.42
C ASP A 140 13.12 -1.36 -1.94
N VAL A 141 11.91 -1.09 -1.48
CA VAL A 141 11.44 -1.38 -0.12
C VAL A 141 10.18 -2.25 -0.17
N THR A 142 10.03 -3.06 -1.21
CA THR A 142 8.82 -3.87 -1.49
C THR A 142 8.44 -4.76 -0.31
N GLU A 143 9.40 -5.49 0.27
CA GLU A 143 9.14 -6.39 1.39
C GLU A 143 8.75 -5.63 2.67
N ASN A 144 9.31 -4.44 2.90
CA ASN A 144 8.95 -3.59 4.04
C ASN A 144 7.56 -2.97 3.90
N LEU A 145 7.05 -2.80 2.66
CA LEU A 145 5.73 -2.24 2.38
C LEU A 145 4.63 -3.31 2.34
N ARG A 146 4.99 -4.60 2.32
CA ARG A 146 4.03 -5.72 2.40
C ARG A 146 3.54 -5.99 3.83
N THR A 147 4.27 -5.49 4.82
CA THR A 147 3.98 -5.68 6.25
C THR A 147 2.85 -4.82 6.76
#